data_AF-A0A6C0KVR4-F1
#
_entry.id   AF-A0A6C0KVR4-F1
#
_cell.length_a   1.000
_cell.length_b   1.000
_cell.length_c   1.000
_cell.angle_alpha   90.00
_cell.angle_beta   90.00
_cell.angle_gamma   90.00
#
_symmetry.space_group_name_H-M   'P 1'
#
loop_
_entity.id
_entity.type
_entity.pdbx_description
1 polymer ?
#
loop_
_entity_poly.entity_id
_entity_poly.type
_entity_poly.pdbx_seq_one_letter_code
_entity_poly.pdbx_strand_id
1 'polypeptide(L)'
;MSNKSNINGGGDKDFLDNYTTPTALSLSKPYNIIEFLVFFSPIFFATVVVGMSFMFQNFKGFIYLGFLFGIAMLREGIYTIVGGEKFVANGDVCSMVQYSNYDNSGFNVFISAFTTFYMLTPMFFFNDYNYVAFGGLLVYIYVIIRVLMQRKCIDFGSVLMNVILGAISGIIIITLLYAGGSGNYLFFNEISSNKEVCTMPKKQTFKCSVYKNGELVGSTAAT
;
A
#
# COMPACT_ATOMS: atom_id res chain seq x y z
N MET A 1 -11.71 21.21 -74.69
CA MET A 1 -11.27 20.20 -73.71
C MET A 1 -10.24 20.84 -72.80
N SER A 2 -10.61 21.17 -71.56
CA SER A 2 -9.66 21.41 -70.47
C SER A 2 -10.41 21.12 -69.16
N ASN A 3 -10.01 20.03 -68.51
CA ASN A 3 -10.68 19.42 -67.37
C ASN A 3 -10.16 20.07 -66.08
N LYS A 4 -11.02 20.75 -65.32
CA LYS A 4 -10.67 21.33 -64.01
C LYS A 4 -10.77 20.25 -62.94
N SER A 5 -9.64 19.98 -62.28
CA SER A 5 -9.52 19.18 -61.06
C SER A 5 -10.27 19.84 -59.90
N ASN A 6 -11.27 19.14 -59.35
CA ASN A 6 -11.94 19.49 -58.10
C ASN A 6 -11.17 18.86 -56.92
N ILE A 7 -10.50 19.70 -56.13
CA ILE A 7 -9.96 19.33 -54.81
C ILE A 7 -11.05 19.69 -53.80
N ASN A 8 -11.84 18.70 -53.39
CA ASN A 8 -12.75 18.85 -52.26
C ASN A 8 -11.96 18.59 -50.97
N GLY A 9 -11.69 19.67 -50.22
CA GLY A 9 -11.20 19.61 -48.85
C GLY A 9 -12.28 19.02 -47.94
N GLY A 10 -12.13 17.73 -47.61
CA GLY A 10 -12.81 17.08 -46.49
C GLY A 10 -11.99 17.28 -45.23
N GLY A 11 -12.17 18.43 -44.58
CA GLY A 11 -11.58 18.70 -43.27
C GLY A 11 -12.23 17.83 -42.20
N ASP A 12 -11.44 16.94 -41.61
CA ASP A 12 -11.07 16.97 -40.18
C ASP A 12 -12.15 17.45 -39.19
N LYS A 13 -13.37 16.88 -39.30
CA LYS A 13 -14.45 17.06 -38.30
C LYS A 13 -14.72 15.77 -37.51
N ASP A 14 -14.30 14.63 -38.03
CA ASP A 14 -14.52 13.32 -37.39
C ASP A 14 -13.44 12.97 -36.34
N PHE A 15 -12.30 13.66 -36.33
CA PHE A 15 -11.23 13.43 -35.34
C PHE A 15 -11.51 14.10 -33.98
N LEU A 16 -12.18 15.25 -33.99
CA LEU A 16 -12.47 16.02 -32.78
C LEU A 16 -13.75 15.57 -32.06
N ASP A 17 -14.70 14.96 -32.77
CA ASP A 17 -15.96 14.49 -32.18
C ASP A 17 -15.80 13.17 -31.39
N ASN A 18 -14.69 12.44 -31.58
CA ASN A 18 -14.35 11.22 -30.84
C ASN A 18 -13.41 11.45 -29.66
N TYR A 19 -12.95 12.69 -29.43
CA TYR A 19 -12.26 13.01 -28.20
C TYR A 19 -13.31 13.45 -27.18
N THR A 20 -13.91 12.49 -26.47
CA THR A 20 -14.55 12.76 -25.18
C THR A 20 -13.54 13.50 -24.35
N THR A 21 -13.68 14.82 -24.26
CA THR A 21 -12.82 15.65 -23.41
C THR A 21 -12.77 14.99 -22.04
N PRO A 22 -11.58 14.55 -21.58
CA PRO A 22 -11.47 13.90 -20.29
C PRO A 22 -12.08 14.86 -19.29
N THR A 23 -13.10 14.41 -18.57
CA THR A 23 -13.83 15.26 -17.64
C THR A 23 -12.80 15.77 -16.64
N ALA A 24 -12.39 17.03 -16.77
CA ALA A 24 -11.31 17.58 -15.97
C ALA A 24 -11.70 17.42 -14.51
N LEU A 25 -10.81 16.82 -13.73
CA LEU A 25 -11.04 16.51 -12.33
C LEU A 25 -11.11 17.83 -11.55
N SER A 26 -12.29 18.42 -11.43
CA SER A 26 -12.45 19.69 -10.73
C SER A 26 -12.30 19.47 -9.23
N LEU A 27 -11.19 19.89 -8.63
CA LEU A 27 -10.94 19.76 -7.19
C LEU A 27 -11.97 20.47 -6.31
N SER A 28 -12.79 21.35 -6.88
CA SER A 28 -13.87 22.04 -6.16
C SER A 28 -14.97 21.12 -5.64
N LYS A 29 -15.09 19.90 -6.18
CA LYS A 29 -16.06 18.89 -5.73
C LYS A 29 -15.37 17.86 -4.83
N PRO A 30 -15.85 17.60 -3.60
CA PRO A 30 -15.19 16.68 -2.66
C PRO A 30 -15.10 15.24 -3.18
N TYR A 31 -16.06 14.81 -4.01
CA TYR A 31 -16.04 13.48 -4.62
C TYR A 31 -14.81 13.27 -5.53
N ASN A 32 -14.41 14.29 -6.28
CA ASN A 32 -13.26 14.24 -7.18
C ASN A 32 -11.92 14.08 -6.43
N ILE A 33 -11.83 14.56 -5.19
CA ILE A 33 -10.65 14.35 -4.33
C ILE A 33 -10.52 12.88 -3.95
N ILE A 34 -11.64 12.22 -3.62
CA ILE A 34 -11.65 10.79 -3.30
C ILE A 34 -11.23 9.98 -4.52
N GLU A 35 -11.70 10.34 -5.71
CA GLU A 35 -11.30 9.68 -6.95
C GLU A 35 -9.80 9.78 -7.21
N PHE A 36 -9.23 10.97 -7.03
CA PHE A 36 -7.78 11.16 -7.11
C PHE A 36 -7.05 10.23 -6.14
N LEU A 37 -7.47 10.16 -4.87
CA LEU A 37 -6.85 9.26 -3.88
C LEU A 37 -6.96 7.78 -4.25
N VAL A 38 -8.04 7.38 -4.94
CA VAL A 38 -8.25 6.00 -5.39
C VAL A 38 -7.40 5.67 -6.60
N PHE A 39 -7.39 6.53 -7.63
CA PHE A 39 -6.60 6.29 -8.84
C PHE A 39 -5.10 6.40 -8.61
N PHE A 40 -4.65 7.19 -7.62
CA PHE A 40 -3.26 7.31 -7.22
C PHE A 40 -2.87 6.40 -6.02
N SER A 41 -3.72 5.45 -5.65
CA SER A 41 -3.59 4.62 -4.45
C SER A 41 -2.22 3.93 -4.29
N PRO A 42 -1.62 3.28 -5.31
CA PRO A 42 -0.31 2.65 -5.17
C PRO A 42 0.79 3.62 -4.74
N ILE A 43 0.77 4.84 -5.28
CA ILE A 43 1.73 5.90 -4.95
C ILE A 43 1.44 6.45 -3.54
N PHE A 44 0.16 6.61 -3.20
CA PHE A 44 -0.26 7.03 -1.87
C PHE A 44 0.22 6.04 -0.79
N PHE A 45 0.04 4.74 -0.99
CA PHE A 45 0.57 3.74 -0.06
C PHE A 45 2.10 3.79 0.06
N ALA A 46 2.81 3.86 -1.06
CA ALA A 46 4.27 3.95 -1.05
C ALA A 46 4.76 5.19 -0.28
N THR A 47 4.17 6.35 -0.53
CA THR A 47 4.53 7.61 0.13
C THR A 47 4.20 7.62 1.61
N VAL A 48 3.04 7.09 2.02
CA VAL A 48 2.65 6.99 3.44
C VAL A 48 3.58 6.04 4.20
N VAL A 49 3.89 4.86 3.66
CA VAL A 49 4.74 3.86 4.32
C VAL A 49 6.19 4.29 4.41
N VAL A 50 6.73 4.87 3.34
CA VAL A 50 8.08 5.44 3.34
C VAL A 50 8.14 6.69 4.22
N GLY A 51 7.10 7.54 4.22
CA GLY A 51 7.00 8.70 5.11
C GLY A 51 7.06 8.31 6.60
N MET A 52 6.33 7.25 6.99
CA MET A 52 6.41 6.71 8.35
C MET A 52 7.82 6.22 8.71
N SER A 53 8.58 5.71 7.74
CA SER A 53 9.96 5.26 7.95
C SER A 53 10.90 6.40 8.30
N PHE A 54 10.71 7.58 7.69
CA PHE A 54 11.45 8.79 8.07
C PHE A 54 11.07 9.28 9.46
N MET A 55 9.79 9.29 9.80
CA MET A 55 9.30 9.72 11.13
C MET A 55 9.85 8.85 12.26
N PHE A 56 9.92 7.53 12.04
CA PHE A 56 10.43 6.56 13.02
C PHE A 56 11.93 6.25 12.87
N GLN A 57 12.67 6.96 12.01
CA GLN A 57 14.10 6.76 11.75
C GLN A 57 14.49 5.29 11.44
N ASN A 58 13.62 4.58 10.74
CA ASN A 58 13.72 3.14 10.49
C ASN A 58 13.74 2.85 8.98
N PHE A 59 14.48 1.83 8.54
CA PHE A 59 14.54 1.46 7.10
C PHE A 59 13.42 0.51 6.65
N LYS A 60 12.45 0.20 7.52
CA LYS A 60 11.45 -0.86 7.30
C LYS A 60 10.48 -0.58 6.15
N GLY A 61 10.11 0.69 5.90
CA GLY A 61 9.25 1.02 4.76
C GLY A 61 9.96 0.90 3.41
N PHE A 62 11.29 1.02 3.35
CA PHE A 62 12.04 0.71 2.13
C PHE A 62 12.01 -0.77 1.80
N ILE A 63 11.98 -1.63 2.83
CA ILE A 63 11.84 -3.08 2.66
C ILE A 63 10.45 -3.40 2.10
N TYR A 64 9.39 -2.79 2.65
CA TYR A 64 8.05 -2.86 2.05
C TYR A 64 8.06 -2.40 0.58
N LEU A 65 8.72 -1.27 0.27
CA LEU A 65 8.81 -0.75 -1.09
C LEU A 65 9.50 -1.74 -2.05
N GLY A 66 10.55 -2.42 -1.58
CA GLY A 66 11.22 -3.49 -2.33
C GLY A 66 10.28 -4.64 -2.66
N PHE A 67 9.47 -5.10 -1.70
CA PHE A 67 8.46 -6.13 -1.94
C PHE A 67 7.33 -5.65 -2.85
N LEU A 68 6.91 -4.39 -2.72
CA LEU A 68 5.90 -3.79 -3.58
C LEU A 68 6.34 -3.80 -5.05
N PHE A 69 7.57 -3.40 -5.33
CA PHE A 69 8.14 -3.47 -6.69
C PHE A 69 8.30 -4.91 -7.16
N GLY A 70 8.81 -5.80 -6.29
CA GLY A 70 8.99 -7.21 -6.63
C GLY A 70 7.67 -7.90 -7.00
N ILE A 71 6.59 -7.66 -6.25
CA ILE A 71 5.29 -8.25 -6.52
C ILE A 71 4.59 -7.61 -7.72
N ALA A 72 4.79 -6.31 -7.95
CA ALA A 72 4.31 -5.64 -9.16
C ALA A 72 4.96 -6.23 -10.42
N MET A 73 6.29 -6.42 -10.41
CA MET A 73 7.01 -7.07 -11.51
C MET A 73 6.57 -8.53 -11.70
N LEU A 74 6.39 -9.27 -10.60
CA LEU A 74 5.91 -10.65 -10.65
C LEU A 74 4.52 -10.73 -11.29
N ARG A 75 3.60 -9.83 -10.93
CA ARG A 75 2.26 -9.74 -11.52
C ARG A 75 2.34 -9.53 -13.03
N GLU A 76 3.11 -8.56 -13.50
CA GLU A 76 3.30 -8.32 -14.95
C GLU A 76 3.88 -9.55 -15.67
N GLY A 77 4.85 -10.23 -15.04
CA GLY A 77 5.42 -11.46 -15.56
C GLY A 77 4.36 -12.57 -15.71
N ILE A 78 3.51 -12.76 -14.70
CA ILE A 78 2.41 -13.74 -14.75
C ILE A 78 1.44 -13.42 -15.89
N TYR A 79 1.01 -12.16 -16.03
CA TYR A 79 0.12 -11.78 -17.13
C TYR A 79 0.76 -11.98 -18.50
N THR A 80 2.06 -11.75 -18.63
CA THR A 80 2.80 -11.99 -19.87
C THR A 80 2.84 -13.49 -20.23
N ILE A 81 3.05 -14.36 -19.23
CA ILE A 81 3.12 -15.82 -19.43
C ILE A 81 1.72 -16.41 -19.74
N VAL A 82 0.68 -15.93 -19.06
CA VAL A 82 -0.70 -16.39 -19.25
C VAL A 82 -1.31 -15.87 -20.55
N GLY A 83 -0.68 -14.89 -21.20
CA GLY A 83 -1.20 -14.27 -22.42
C GLY A 83 -2.37 -13.34 -22.14
N GLY A 84 -2.31 -12.59 -21.03
CA GLY A 84 -3.34 -11.62 -20.67
C GLY A 84 -3.54 -10.56 -21.75
N GLU A 85 -4.75 -10.03 -21.85
CA GLU A 85 -5.05 -8.95 -22.79
C GLU A 85 -4.36 -7.66 -22.35
N LYS A 86 -3.72 -6.98 -23.30
CA LYS A 86 -3.07 -5.69 -23.04
C LYS A 86 -4.14 -4.64 -22.80
N PHE A 87 -3.93 -3.84 -21.77
CA PHE A 87 -4.77 -2.68 -21.50
C PHE A 87 -4.60 -1.63 -22.61
N VAL A 88 -5.72 -1.18 -23.17
CA VAL A 88 -5.77 -0.08 -24.15
C VAL A 88 -6.37 1.13 -23.45
N ALA A 89 -5.61 2.22 -23.39
CA ALA A 89 -6.07 3.47 -22.80
C ALA A 89 -7.08 4.15 -23.74
N ASN A 90 -8.31 4.36 -23.25
CA ASN A 90 -9.41 4.94 -24.03
C ASN A 90 -9.68 6.42 -23.70
N GLY A 91 -8.75 7.10 -23.00
CA GLY A 91 -8.92 8.51 -22.62
C GLY A 91 -9.89 8.76 -21.46
N ASP A 92 -10.51 7.71 -20.91
CA ASP A 92 -11.40 7.77 -19.76
C ASP A 92 -10.66 7.96 -18.43
N VAL A 93 -11.41 8.33 -17.39
CA VAL A 93 -10.93 8.44 -15.99
C VAL A 93 -10.19 7.18 -15.50
N CYS A 94 -10.58 5.99 -15.97
CA CYS A 94 -9.94 4.72 -15.63
C CYS A 94 -8.52 4.56 -16.21
N SER A 95 -8.18 5.37 -17.23
CA SER A 95 -6.89 5.38 -17.91
C SER A 95 -6.02 6.59 -17.57
N MET A 96 -6.40 7.37 -16.55
CA MET A 96 -5.64 8.57 -16.13
C MET A 96 -4.19 8.26 -15.74
N VAL A 97 -3.96 7.10 -15.12
CA VAL A 97 -2.62 6.64 -14.73
C VAL A 97 -2.49 5.19 -15.16
N GLN A 98 -1.45 4.87 -15.90
CA GLN A 98 -1.15 3.51 -16.32
C GLN A 98 -0.02 2.94 -15.45
N TYR A 99 -0.36 2.05 -14.53
CA TYR A 99 0.59 1.34 -13.67
C TYR A 99 1.07 0.02 -14.27
N SER A 100 0.24 -0.58 -15.13
CA SER A 100 0.45 -1.91 -15.67
C SER A 100 0.07 -1.93 -17.15
N ASN A 101 0.71 -2.82 -17.91
CA ASN A 101 0.34 -3.07 -19.30
C ASN A 101 -0.88 -4.01 -19.39
N TYR A 102 -1.30 -4.60 -18.28
CA TYR A 102 -2.35 -5.62 -18.18
C TYR A 102 -3.27 -5.34 -16.98
N ASP A 103 -4.58 -5.19 -17.22
CA ASP A 103 -5.57 -4.93 -16.16
C ASP A 103 -5.13 -3.81 -15.18
N ASN A 104 -5.11 -2.58 -15.70
CA ASN A 104 -4.65 -1.40 -14.97
C ASN A 104 -5.50 -1.09 -13.72
N SER A 105 -6.83 -1.21 -13.83
CA SER A 105 -7.74 -1.00 -12.69
C SER A 105 -7.55 -2.06 -11.61
N GLY A 106 -7.33 -3.32 -12.01
CA GLY A 106 -7.01 -4.41 -11.09
C GLY A 106 -5.70 -4.21 -10.33
N PHE A 107 -4.71 -3.54 -10.93
CA PHE A 107 -3.45 -3.22 -10.25
C PHE A 107 -3.68 -2.39 -8.97
N ASN A 108 -4.56 -1.39 -9.01
CA ASN A 108 -4.90 -0.58 -7.82
C ASN A 108 -5.50 -1.45 -6.70
N VAL A 109 -6.45 -2.33 -7.06
CA VAL A 109 -7.09 -3.24 -6.10
C VAL A 109 -6.07 -4.22 -5.53
N PHE A 110 -5.23 -4.81 -6.39
CA PHE A 110 -4.18 -5.75 -6.02
C PHE A 110 -3.20 -5.14 -5.02
N ILE A 111 -2.65 -3.96 -5.31
CA ILE A 111 -1.70 -3.27 -4.42
C ILE A 111 -2.35 -2.88 -3.09
N SER A 112 -3.61 -2.46 -3.11
CA SER A 112 -4.35 -2.13 -1.89
C SER A 112 -4.60 -3.36 -1.00
N ALA A 113 -4.92 -4.50 -1.60
CA ALA A 113 -5.08 -5.78 -0.89
C ALA A 113 -3.73 -6.28 -0.37
N PHE A 114 -2.69 -6.27 -1.20
CA PHE A 114 -1.32 -6.60 -0.80
C PHE A 114 -0.89 -5.80 0.42
N THR A 115 -1.04 -4.47 0.37
CA THR A 115 -0.62 -3.58 1.45
C THR A 115 -1.42 -3.82 2.73
N THR A 116 -2.75 -3.94 2.60
CA THR A 116 -3.62 -4.25 3.73
C THR A 116 -3.17 -5.55 4.41
N PHE A 117 -3.06 -6.67 3.67
CA PHE A 117 -2.68 -7.94 4.27
C PHE A 117 -1.24 -8.00 4.75
N TYR A 118 -0.31 -7.33 4.07
CA TYR A 118 1.08 -7.17 4.54
C TYR A 118 1.12 -6.48 5.91
N MET A 119 0.32 -5.43 6.10
CA MET A 119 0.24 -4.70 7.36
C MET A 119 -0.51 -5.46 8.46
N LEU A 120 -1.60 -6.14 8.10
CA LEU A 120 -2.48 -6.80 9.07
C LEU A 120 -1.91 -8.13 9.59
N THR A 121 -1.23 -8.91 8.75
CA THR A 121 -0.69 -10.23 9.13
C THR A 121 0.15 -10.21 10.42
N PRO A 122 1.15 -9.32 10.59
CA PRO A 122 1.93 -9.29 11.83
C PRO A 122 1.10 -8.92 13.07
N MET A 123 0.01 -8.14 12.94
CA MET A 123 -0.88 -7.84 14.07
C MET A 123 -1.56 -9.09 14.61
N PHE A 124 -1.97 -10.00 13.70
CA PHE A 124 -2.58 -11.27 14.09
C PHE A 124 -1.58 -12.27 14.66
N PHE A 125 -0.34 -12.31 14.14
CA PHE A 125 0.68 -13.22 14.65
C PHE A 125 1.12 -12.89 16.08
N PHE A 126 1.14 -11.61 16.44
CA PHE A 126 1.54 -11.18 17.78
C PHE A 126 0.39 -10.85 18.74
N ASN A 127 -0.86 -10.94 18.27
CA ASN A 127 -2.06 -10.55 19.02
C ASN A 127 -1.99 -9.10 19.57
N ASP A 128 -1.35 -8.19 18.84
CA ASP A 128 -1.25 -6.77 19.18
C ASP A 128 -1.99 -5.94 18.13
N TYR A 129 -3.28 -5.71 18.38
CA TYR A 129 -4.19 -5.13 17.40
C TYR A 129 -4.24 -3.61 17.52
N ASN A 130 -3.73 -2.91 16.50
CA ASN A 130 -4.03 -1.49 16.32
C ASN A 130 -5.37 -1.35 15.59
N TYR A 131 -6.47 -1.25 16.34
CA TYR A 131 -7.82 -1.13 15.78
C TYR A 131 -8.00 0.07 14.85
N VAL A 132 -7.27 1.17 15.07
CA VAL A 132 -7.31 2.35 14.20
C VAL A 132 -6.69 2.04 12.83
N ALA A 133 -5.49 1.43 12.83
CA ALA A 133 -4.83 1.01 11.60
C ALA A 133 -5.65 -0.08 10.87
N PHE A 134 -6.17 -1.05 11.61
CA PHE A 134 -7.02 -2.12 11.06
C PHE A 134 -8.28 -1.57 10.40
N GLY A 135 -9.04 -0.74 11.11
CA GLY A 135 -10.25 -0.11 10.58
C GLY A 135 -9.95 0.80 9.38
N GLY A 136 -8.88 1.60 9.47
CA GLY A 136 -8.47 2.51 8.40
C GLY A 136 -8.15 1.80 7.08
N LEU A 137 -7.36 0.71 7.14
CA LEU A 137 -7.02 -0.07 5.96
C LEU A 137 -8.25 -0.73 5.31
N LEU A 138 -9.15 -1.29 6.13
CA LEU A 138 -10.39 -1.90 5.65
C LEU A 138 -11.35 -0.89 5.01
N VAL A 139 -11.49 0.29 5.60
CA VAL A 139 -12.30 1.37 5.02
C VAL A 139 -11.67 1.84 3.71
N TYR A 140 -10.34 1.98 3.65
CA TYR A 140 -9.66 2.46 2.46
C TYR A 140 -9.79 1.50 1.27
N ILE A 141 -9.58 0.19 1.48
CA ILE A 141 -9.80 -0.80 0.41
C ILE A 141 -11.27 -0.86 -0.04
N TYR A 142 -12.22 -0.70 0.89
CA TYR A 142 -13.63 -0.61 0.56
C TYR A 142 -13.94 0.60 -0.33
N VAL A 143 -13.40 1.78 0.00
CA VAL A 143 -13.58 3.00 -0.81
C VAL A 143 -12.98 2.82 -2.22
N ILE A 144 -11.79 2.24 -2.34
CA ILE A 144 -11.16 1.94 -3.65
C ILE A 144 -12.10 1.08 -4.51
N ILE A 145 -12.55 -0.06 -3.97
CA ILE A 145 -13.40 -0.99 -4.70
C ILE A 145 -14.72 -0.29 -5.11
N ARG A 146 -15.35 0.47 -4.21
CA ARG A 146 -16.60 1.18 -4.51
C ARG A 146 -16.44 2.20 -5.63
N VAL A 147 -15.40 3.03 -5.60
CA VAL A 147 -15.16 4.04 -6.62
C VAL A 147 -14.86 3.40 -7.98
N LEU A 148 -14.01 2.37 -8.02
CA LEU A 148 -13.67 1.68 -9.27
C LEU A 148 -14.88 0.97 -9.90
N MET A 149 -15.76 0.38 -9.09
CA MET A 149 -17.02 -0.21 -9.57
C MET A 149 -18.02 0.85 -10.04
N GLN A 150 -18.15 1.98 -9.33
CA GLN A 150 -19.05 3.08 -9.72
C GLN A 150 -18.67 3.69 -11.06
N ARG A 151 -17.36 3.79 -11.33
CA ARG A 151 -16.82 4.25 -12.61
C ARG A 151 -16.74 3.16 -13.68
N LYS A 152 -17.20 1.94 -13.38
CA LYS A 152 -17.14 0.77 -14.27
C LYS A 152 -15.73 0.51 -14.80
N CYS A 153 -14.71 0.84 -14.01
CA CYS A 153 -13.31 0.60 -14.37
C CYS A 153 -12.91 -0.87 -14.17
N ILE A 154 -13.67 -1.62 -13.37
CA ILE A 154 -13.39 -3.01 -13.02
C ILE A 154 -14.69 -3.76 -12.73
N ASP A 155 -14.72 -5.03 -13.14
CA ASP A 155 -15.82 -5.95 -12.83
C ASP A 155 -15.62 -6.65 -11.49
N PHE A 156 -16.72 -7.10 -10.88
CA PHE A 156 -16.69 -7.77 -9.58
C PHE A 156 -15.80 -9.03 -9.57
N GLY A 157 -15.80 -9.81 -10.65
CA GLY A 157 -14.93 -10.99 -10.78
C GLY A 157 -13.44 -10.62 -10.73
N SER A 158 -13.05 -9.57 -11.45
CA SER A 158 -11.68 -9.05 -11.46
C SER A 158 -11.29 -8.45 -10.11
N VAL A 159 -12.22 -7.78 -9.41
CA VAL A 159 -12.00 -7.31 -8.04
C VAL A 159 -11.66 -8.49 -7.12
N LEU A 160 -12.49 -9.53 -7.12
CA LEU A 160 -12.31 -10.69 -6.23
C LEU A 160 -10.96 -11.37 -6.47
N MET A 161 -10.58 -11.58 -7.74
CA MET A 161 -9.30 -12.18 -8.08
C MET A 161 -8.12 -11.31 -7.63
N ASN A 162 -8.13 -10.00 -7.91
CA ASN A 162 -7.05 -9.10 -7.51
C ASN A 162 -6.96 -8.96 -5.98
N VAL A 163 -8.08 -8.97 -5.25
CA VAL A 163 -8.08 -8.99 -3.78
C VAL A 163 -7.46 -10.26 -3.24
N ILE A 164 -7.85 -11.44 -3.74
CA ILE A 164 -7.33 -12.72 -3.27
C ILE A 164 -5.83 -12.83 -3.56
N LEU A 165 -5.39 -12.51 -4.77
CA LEU A 165 -3.98 -12.57 -5.15
C LEU A 165 -3.13 -11.56 -4.36
N GLY A 166 -3.65 -10.35 -4.15
CA GLY A 166 -2.99 -9.35 -3.30
C GLY A 166 -2.89 -9.82 -1.85
N ALA A 167 -3.98 -10.36 -1.29
CA ALA A 167 -4.00 -10.89 0.07
C ALA A 167 -2.99 -12.02 0.28
N ILE A 168 -3.01 -13.02 -0.62
CA ILE A 168 -2.10 -14.17 -0.58
C ILE A 168 -0.65 -13.72 -0.68
N SER A 169 -0.32 -12.84 -1.64
CA SER A 169 1.06 -12.35 -1.79
C SER A 169 1.55 -11.59 -0.57
N GLY A 170 0.69 -10.77 0.06
CA GLY A 170 1.00 -10.10 1.32
C GLY A 170 1.31 -11.09 2.45
N ILE A 171 0.44 -12.09 2.65
CA ILE A 171 0.61 -13.11 3.70
C ILE A 171 1.86 -13.96 3.46
N ILE A 172 2.11 -14.39 2.21
CA ILE A 172 3.26 -15.22 1.84
C ILE A 172 4.57 -14.48 2.16
N ILE A 173 4.69 -13.21 1.76
CA ILE A 173 5.91 -12.43 2.03
C ILE A 173 6.18 -12.38 3.53
N ILE A 174 5.17 -12.04 4.34
CA ILE A 174 5.32 -12.00 5.80
C ILE A 174 5.75 -13.36 6.36
N THR A 175 5.10 -14.44 5.91
CA THR A 175 5.39 -15.81 6.37
C THR A 175 6.81 -16.22 6.02
N LEU A 176 7.28 -15.91 4.80
CA LEU A 176 8.65 -16.19 4.36
C LEU A 176 9.69 -15.39 5.17
N LEU A 177 9.40 -14.12 5.51
CA LEU A 177 10.30 -13.31 6.33
C LEU A 177 10.44 -13.89 7.74
N TYR A 178 9.35 -14.38 8.33
CA TYR A 178 9.41 -15.06 9.62
C TYR A 178 10.16 -16.38 9.55
N ALA A 179 9.85 -17.21 8.56
CA ALA A 179 10.53 -18.50 8.36
C ALA A 179 12.05 -18.32 8.11
N GLY A 180 12.44 -17.25 7.42
CA GLY A 180 13.83 -16.89 7.16
C GLY A 180 14.53 -16.11 8.29
N GLY A 181 13.90 -15.96 9.47
CA GLY A 181 14.50 -15.26 10.62
C GLY A 181 14.63 -13.74 10.46
N SER A 182 14.02 -13.15 9.43
CA SER A 182 14.10 -11.73 9.08
C SER A 182 12.85 -10.93 9.51
N GLY A 183 12.02 -11.47 10.41
CA GLY A 183 10.79 -10.83 10.88
C GLY A 183 10.97 -9.48 11.60
N ASN A 184 12.18 -9.18 12.10
CA ASN A 184 12.48 -7.91 12.78
C ASN A 184 12.46 -6.69 11.84
N TYR A 185 12.59 -6.93 10.54
CA TYR A 185 12.55 -5.91 9.50
C TYR A 185 11.12 -5.54 9.04
N LEU A 186 10.11 -6.20 9.61
CA LEU A 186 8.71 -5.93 9.31
C LEU A 186 8.21 -4.65 9.96
N PHE A 187 7.34 -3.94 9.23
CA PHE A 187 6.86 -2.61 9.58
C PHE A 187 6.23 -2.52 11.00
N PHE A 188 5.56 -3.57 11.48
CA PHE A 188 4.83 -3.55 12.76
C PHE A 188 5.57 -4.11 13.98
N ASN A 189 6.88 -4.40 13.90
CA ASN A 189 7.60 -4.89 15.09
C ASN A 189 7.80 -3.79 16.17
N GLU A 190 7.58 -2.51 15.86
CA GLU A 190 7.91 -1.41 16.81
C GLU A 190 6.70 -0.68 17.40
N ILE A 191 5.48 -0.91 16.89
CA ILE A 191 4.29 -0.19 17.36
C ILE A 191 3.76 -0.76 18.70
N SER A 192 4.39 -1.83 19.22
CA SER A 192 4.19 -2.31 20.60
C SER A 192 5.06 -1.59 21.65
N SER A 193 5.77 -0.52 21.29
CA SER A 193 6.57 0.25 22.25
C SER A 193 5.78 1.40 22.92
N ASN A 194 4.57 1.10 23.40
CA ASN A 194 4.09 1.67 24.66
C ASN A 194 4.35 0.73 25.83
N LYS A 195 4.89 -0.47 25.57
CA LYS A 195 5.71 -1.17 26.55
C LYS A 195 7.11 -0.59 26.43
N GLU A 196 7.37 0.43 27.23
CA GLU A 196 8.67 0.55 27.86
C GLU A 196 8.97 -0.83 28.44
N VAL A 197 9.75 -1.65 27.73
CA VAL A 197 10.26 -2.88 28.31
C VAL A 197 11.32 -2.43 29.30
N CYS A 198 10.87 -2.06 30.49
CA CYS A 198 11.67 -2.10 31.69
C CYS A 198 12.09 -3.56 31.88
N THR A 199 13.17 -3.97 31.21
CA THR A 199 13.79 -5.24 31.49
C THR A 199 14.33 -5.14 32.91
N MET A 200 13.77 -5.91 33.83
CA MET A 200 14.36 -6.04 35.16
C MET A 200 15.75 -6.69 34.98
N PRO A 201 16.86 -5.99 35.25
CA PRO A 201 18.19 -6.57 35.06
C PRO A 201 18.28 -7.85 35.89
N LYS A 202 18.66 -8.97 35.26
CA LYS A 202 18.70 -10.31 35.88
C LYS A 202 19.63 -10.41 37.11
N LYS A 203 20.45 -9.39 37.35
CA LYS A 203 21.29 -9.23 38.53
C LYS A 203 21.00 -7.87 39.14
N GLN A 204 20.17 -7.84 40.18
CA GLN A 204 19.96 -6.64 40.98
C GLN A 204 20.77 -6.82 42.27
N THR A 205 21.96 -6.21 42.33
CA THR A 205 22.70 -6.12 43.58
C THR A 205 22.11 -4.99 44.41
N PHE A 206 21.23 -5.35 45.34
CA PHE A 206 20.72 -4.39 46.31
C PHE A 206 21.83 -4.06 47.30
N LYS A 207 22.32 -2.81 47.26
CA LYS A 207 23.20 -2.28 48.29
C LYS A 207 22.34 -1.66 49.39
N CYS A 208 22.18 -2.37 50.50
CA CYS A 208 21.54 -1.82 51.69
C CYS A 208 22.59 -1.08 52.52
N SER A 209 22.56 0.25 52.49
CA SER A 209 23.32 1.11 53.40
C SER A 209 22.43 1.53 54.58
N VAL A 210 22.76 1.06 55.78
CA VAL A 210 22.06 1.43 57.01
C VAL A 210 22.77 2.64 57.63
N TYR A 211 22.01 3.68 57.97
CA TYR A 211 22.53 4.90 58.61
C TYR A 211 21.88 5.09 59.99
N LYS A 212 22.66 5.58 60.95
CA LYS A 212 22.17 6.01 62.27
C LYS A 212 22.81 7.35 62.60
N ASN A 213 22.01 8.38 62.86
CA ASN A 213 22.46 9.75 63.12
C ASN A 213 23.31 10.38 61.99
N GLY A 214 23.07 9.99 60.74
CA GLY A 214 23.81 10.50 59.58
C GLY A 214 25.14 9.78 59.27
N GLU A 215 25.56 8.83 60.11
CA GLU A 215 26.75 8.01 59.88
C GLU A 215 26.38 6.59 59.42
N LEU A 216 27.16 6.05 58.47
CA LEU A 216 26.97 4.72 57.90
C LEU A 216 27.34 3.64 58.92
N VAL A 217 26.38 2.82 59.33
CA VAL A 217 26.56 1.75 60.33
C VAL A 217 26.69 0.35 59.71
N GLY A 218 26.38 0.18 58.42
CA GLY A 218 26.59 -1.08 57.72
C GLY A 218 26.20 -1.03 56.25
N SER A 219 26.96 -1.70 55.40
CA SER A 219 26.65 -1.90 53.98
C SER A 219 26.69 -3.38 53.66
N THR A 220 25.55 -3.96 53.30
CA THR A 220 25.47 -5.36 52.86
C THR A 220 25.08 -5.40 51.38
N ALA A 221 25.87 -6.13 50.58
CA ALA A 221 25.54 -6.44 49.20
C ALA A 221 25.00 -7.87 49.14
N ALA A 222 23.71 -8.01 48.83
CA ALA A 222 23.14 -9.31 48.47
C ALA A 222 23.26 -9.48 46.96
N THR A 223 23.98 -10.53 46.53
CA THR A 223 24.08 -10.99 45.14
C THR A 223 22.94 -11.91 44.77
#